data_AF-A0A0U3SI43-F1
#
_entry.id   AF-A0A0U3SI43-F1
#
_cell.length_a   1.000
_cell.length_b   1.000
_cell.length_c   1.000
_cell.angle_alpha   90.00
_cell.angle_beta   90.00
_cell.angle_gamma   90.00
#
_symmetry.space_group_name_H-M   'P 1'
#
loop_
_entity.id
_entity.type
_entity.pdbx_description
1 polymer ?
#
loop_
_entity_poly.entity_id
_entity_poly.type
_entity_poly.pdbx_seq_one_letter_code
_entity_poly.pdbx_strand_id
1 'polypeptide(L)'
;MTARLLLQLAALLGGLGVAIGAFGAHALHDTLVKAGRLDTFETAVRYQFYHVLALLAIGVLWALRPDMQALGTTGWLWLGGIVVFSGSLYALCFTGITKLGAVAPIGGLLLLAGWLSVILALRKL
;
A
#
# COMPACT_ATOMS: atom_id res chain seq x y z
N MET A 1 -3.50 -15.71 6.03
CA MET A 1 -3.81 -15.58 4.59
C MET A 1 -3.09 -16.69 3.82
N THR A 2 -3.33 -16.85 2.52
CA THR A 2 -2.60 -17.79 1.64
C THR A 2 -1.89 -17.03 0.53
N ALA A 3 -0.89 -17.64 -0.12
CA ALA A 3 -0.19 -17.03 -1.26
C ALA A 3 -1.16 -16.62 -2.39
N ARG A 4 -2.15 -17.48 -2.70
CA ARG A 4 -3.20 -17.19 -3.69
C ARG A 4 -3.97 -15.92 -3.33
N LEU A 5 -4.46 -15.83 -2.10
CA LEU A 5 -5.23 -14.66 -1.65
C LEU A 5 -4.36 -13.39 -1.68
N LEU A 6 -3.09 -13.50 -1.29
CA LEU A 6 -2.16 -12.38 -1.30
C LEU A 6 -1.95 -11.81 -2.71
N LEU A 7 -1.74 -12.68 -3.69
CA LEU A 7 -1.57 -12.29 -5.10
C LEU A 7 -2.85 -11.66 -5.67
N GLN A 8 -4.02 -12.21 -5.34
CA GLN A 8 -5.31 -11.64 -5.76
C GLN A 8 -5.51 -10.23 -5.21
N LEU A 9 -5.19 -10.01 -3.92
CA LEU A 9 -5.30 -8.70 -3.28
C LEU A 9 -4.27 -7.72 -3.84
N ALA A 10 -3.04 -8.17 -4.12
CA ALA A 10 -2.03 -7.33 -4.75
C ALA A 10 -2.44 -6.89 -6.16
N ALA A 11 -2.99 -7.80 -6.97
CA ALA A 11 -3.52 -7.46 -8.29
C ALA A 11 -4.68 -6.46 -8.21
N LEU A 12 -5.62 -6.66 -7.28
CA LEU A 12 -6.74 -5.74 -7.06
C LEU A 12 -6.25 -4.34 -6.65
N LEU A 13 -5.36 -4.27 -5.66
CA LEU A 13 -4.78 -3.01 -5.19
C LEU A 13 -3.92 -2.32 -6.25
N GLY A 14 -3.25 -3.09 -7.12
CA GLY A 14 -2.54 -2.55 -8.27
C GLY A 14 -3.48 -1.90 -9.28
N GLY A 15 -4.57 -2.59 -9.63
CA GLY A 15 -5.61 -2.04 -10.51
C GLY A 15 -6.24 -0.77 -9.93
N LEU A 16 -6.57 -0.78 -8.63
CA LEU A 16 -7.06 0.42 -7.94
C LEU A 16 -6.03 1.55 -7.93
N GLY A 17 -4.74 1.22 -7.76
CA GLY A 17 -3.66 2.20 -7.83
C GLY A 17 -3.59 2.88 -9.19
N VAL A 18 -3.73 2.11 -10.28
CA VAL A 18 -3.75 2.66 -11.64
C VAL A 18 -4.95 3.59 -11.81
N ALA A 19 -6.14 3.12 -11.42
CA ALA A 19 -7.38 3.90 -11.56
C ALA A 19 -7.32 5.22 -10.77
N ILE A 20 -6.92 5.16 -9.49
CA ILE A 20 -6.83 6.33 -8.62
C ILE A 20 -5.73 7.28 -9.11
N GLY A 21 -4.56 6.76 -9.51
CA GLY A 21 -3.45 7.56 -10.04
C GLY A 21 -3.82 8.28 -11.32
N ALA A 22 -4.42 7.57 -12.29
CA ALA A 22 -4.87 8.16 -13.55
C ALA A 22 -5.95 9.22 -13.32
N PHE A 23 -6.91 8.95 -12.42
CA PHE A 23 -7.96 9.90 -12.05
C PHE A 23 -7.37 11.17 -11.42
N GLY A 24 -6.39 11.02 -10.52
CA GLY A 24 -5.66 12.14 -9.93
C GLY A 24 -4.92 12.99 -10.96
N ALA A 25 -4.24 12.36 -11.92
CA ALA A 25 -3.43 13.04 -12.92
C ALA A 25 -4.25 13.76 -14.00
N HIS A 26 -5.45 13.28 -14.33
CA HIS A 26 -6.25 13.83 -15.43
C HIS A 26 -7.48 14.60 -14.95
N ALA A 27 -8.27 14.00 -14.06
CA ALA A 27 -9.56 14.57 -13.66
C ALA A 27 -9.45 15.48 -12.43
N LEU A 28 -8.51 15.21 -11.52
CA LEU A 28 -8.39 15.94 -10.25
C LEU A 28 -7.19 16.89 -10.17
N HIS A 29 -6.31 16.90 -11.19
CA HIS A 29 -5.02 17.59 -11.14
C HIS A 29 -5.15 19.06 -10.69
N ASP A 30 -5.92 19.87 -11.43
CA ASP A 30 -6.05 21.30 -11.12
C ASP A 30 -6.71 21.56 -9.76
N THR A 31 -7.60 20.66 -9.34
CA THR A 31 -8.23 20.72 -8.01
C THR A 31 -7.21 20.45 -6.91
N LEU A 32 -6.36 19.44 -7.10
CA LEU A 32 -5.29 19.10 -6.17
C LEU A 32 -4.23 20.20 -6.09
N VAL A 33 -3.85 20.80 -7.23
CA VAL A 33 -2.91 21.93 -7.29
C VAL A 33 -3.46 23.13 -6.53
N LYS A 34 -4.71 23.53 -6.81
CA LYS A 34 -5.36 24.65 -6.11
C LYS A 34 -5.48 24.42 -4.60
N ALA A 35 -5.67 23.17 -4.18
CA ALA A 35 -5.74 22.81 -2.77
C ALA A 35 -4.36 22.63 -2.09
N GLY A 36 -3.25 22.68 -2.84
CA GLY A 36 -1.91 22.40 -2.33
C GLY A 36 -1.71 20.94 -1.90
N ARG A 37 -2.35 19.99 -2.60
CA ARG A 37 -2.40 18.56 -2.21
C ARG A 37 -1.89 17.59 -3.25
N LEU A 38 -1.39 18.08 -4.39
CA LEU A 38 -0.88 17.22 -5.46
C LEU A 38 0.21 16.26 -4.93
N ASP A 39 1.23 16.78 -4.25
CA ASP A 39 2.33 15.97 -3.69
C ASP A 39 1.86 14.92 -2.67
N THR A 40 0.84 15.26 -1.87
CA THR A 40 0.24 14.35 -0.89
C THR A 40 -0.49 13.21 -1.59
N PHE A 41 -1.26 13.53 -2.63
CA PHE A 41 -1.95 12.54 -3.45
C PHE A 41 -0.96 11.62 -4.16
N GLU A 42 0.06 12.17 -4.80
CA GLU A 42 1.11 11.39 -5.47
C GLU A 42 1.90 10.51 -4.49
N THR A 43 2.15 11.00 -3.28
CA THR A 43 2.78 10.20 -2.21
C THR A 43 1.93 9.00 -1.84
N ALA A 44 0.61 9.19 -1.71
CA ALA A 44 -0.31 8.10 -1.41
C ALA A 44 -0.31 7.01 -2.52
N VAL A 45 -0.38 7.44 -3.79
CA VAL A 45 -0.30 6.54 -4.97
C VAL A 45 1.04 5.78 -5.00
N ARG A 46 2.15 6.50 -4.82
CA ARG A 46 3.49 5.92 -4.84
C ARG A 46 3.68 4.87 -3.75
N TYR A 47 3.30 5.17 -2.51
CA TYR A 47 3.44 4.22 -1.40
C TYR A 47 2.52 3.00 -1.54
N GLN A 48 1.32 3.18 -2.12
CA GLN A 48 0.46 2.05 -2.49
C GLN A 48 1.17 1.16 -3.50
N PHE A 49 1.69 1.71 -4.59
CA PHE A 49 2.33 0.91 -5.64
C PHE A 49 3.61 0.22 -5.18
N TYR A 50 4.46 0.88 -4.40
CA TYR A 50 5.66 0.25 -3.85
C TYR A 50 5.32 -1.01 -3.05
N HIS A 51 4.29 -0.94 -2.21
CA HIS A 51 3.89 -2.09 -1.40
C HIS A 51 3.02 -3.09 -2.15
N VAL A 52 2.28 -2.69 -3.18
CA VAL A 52 1.61 -3.64 -4.10
C VAL A 52 2.63 -4.48 -4.86
N LEU A 53 3.68 -3.86 -5.41
CA LEU A 53 4.74 -4.57 -6.10
C LEU A 53 5.51 -5.49 -5.14
N ALA A 54 5.75 -5.03 -3.90
CA ALA A 54 6.33 -5.86 -2.86
C ALA A 54 5.42 -7.05 -2.48
N LEU A 55 4.10 -6.84 -2.35
CA LEU A 55 3.11 -7.89 -2.10
C LEU A 55 3.09 -8.93 -3.23
N LEU A 56 3.17 -8.51 -4.50
CA LEU A 56 3.31 -9.41 -5.64
C LEU A 56 4.60 -10.24 -5.52
N ALA A 57 5.73 -9.60 -5.24
CA ALA A 57 7.02 -10.28 -5.11
C ALA A 57 7.01 -11.34 -3.99
N ILE A 58 6.55 -11.00 -2.78
CA ILE A 58 6.47 -11.97 -1.69
C ILE A 58 5.39 -13.03 -1.92
N GLY A 59 4.32 -12.69 -2.65
CA GLY A 59 3.27 -13.65 -3.01
C GLY A 59 3.79 -14.71 -3.97
N VAL A 60 4.60 -14.32 -4.96
CA VAL A 60 5.29 -15.25 -5.87
C VAL A 60 6.30 -16.09 -5.10
N LEU A 61 7.14 -15.47 -4.24
CA LEU A 61 8.08 -16.21 -3.40
C LEU A 61 7.37 -17.26 -2.54
N TRP A 62 6.26 -16.90 -1.91
CA TRP A 62 5.51 -17.82 -1.06
C TRP A 62 4.86 -18.95 -1.86
N ALA A 63 4.40 -18.69 -3.08
CA ALA A 63 3.90 -19.74 -3.96
C ALA A 63 4.99 -20.76 -4.32
N LEU A 64 6.24 -20.32 -4.47
CA LEU A 64 7.41 -21.18 -4.73
C LEU A 64 7.95 -21.87 -3.47
N ARG A 65 7.77 -21.25 -2.29
CA ARG A 65 8.22 -21.74 -0.99
C ARG A 65 7.07 -21.77 0.03
N PRO A 66 6.12 -22.71 -0.09
CA PRO A 66 4.93 -22.76 0.76
C PRO A 66 5.23 -22.89 2.26
N ASP A 67 6.43 -23.37 2.61
CA ASP A 67 6.96 -23.49 3.98
C ASP A 67 7.20 -22.13 4.67
N MET A 68 7.33 -21.04 3.91
CA MET A 68 7.56 -19.68 4.40
C MET A 68 6.28 -19.00 4.89
N GLN A 69 5.51 -19.66 5.76
CA GLN A 69 4.20 -19.18 6.25
C GLN A 69 4.24 -17.78 6.89
N ALA A 70 5.41 -17.34 7.38
CA ALA A 70 5.62 -15.99 7.94
C ALA A 70 5.37 -14.86 6.93
N LEU A 71 5.45 -15.13 5.62
CA LEU A 71 5.10 -14.15 4.57
C LEU A 71 3.62 -13.75 4.62
N GLY A 72 2.75 -14.58 5.21
CA GLY A 72 1.36 -14.20 5.47
C GLY A 72 1.22 -13.04 6.47
N THR A 73 2.11 -12.96 7.46
CA THR A 73 2.15 -11.84 8.41
C THR A 73 2.61 -10.56 7.71
N THR A 74 3.65 -10.65 6.88
CA THR A 74 4.10 -9.54 6.02
C THR A 74 2.95 -9.00 5.16
N GLY A 75 2.20 -9.90 4.52
CA GLY A 75 1.05 -9.53 3.72
C GLY A 75 0.02 -8.71 4.50
N TRP A 76 -0.33 -9.12 5.73
CA TRP A 76 -1.31 -8.39 6.55
C TRP A 76 -0.81 -7.02 6.97
N LEU A 77 0.46 -6.92 7.35
CA LEU A 77 1.10 -5.65 7.73
C LEU A 77 1.08 -4.66 6.57
N TRP A 78 1.45 -5.09 5.36
CA TRP A 78 1.42 -4.21 4.19
C TRP A 78 0.02 -3.89 3.69
N LEU A 79 -0.93 -4.84 3.71
CA LEU A 79 -2.32 -4.55 3.36
C LEU A 79 -2.92 -3.51 4.32
N GLY A 80 -2.75 -3.70 5.63
CA GLY A 80 -3.19 -2.74 6.63
C GLY A 80 -2.48 -1.40 6.46
N GLY A 81 -1.17 -1.42 6.22
CA GLY A 81 -0.38 -0.22 5.97
C GLY A 81 -0.82 0.55 4.73
N ILE A 82 -1.12 -0.11 3.60
CA ILE A 82 -1.64 0.55 2.40
C ILE A 82 -2.99 1.21 2.68
N VAL A 83 -3.92 0.48 3.31
CA VAL A 83 -5.25 0.99 3.61
C VAL A 83 -5.18 2.19 4.55
N VAL A 84 -4.37 2.11 5.61
CA VAL A 84 -4.27 3.17 6.62
C VAL A 84 -3.42 4.35 6.15
N PHE A 85 -2.27 4.11 5.50
CA PHE A 85 -1.36 5.15 5.02
C PHE A 85 -1.92 5.81 3.75
N SER A 86 -2.01 5.07 2.65
CA SER A 86 -2.44 5.63 1.36
C SER A 86 -3.91 6.01 1.41
N GLY A 87 -4.77 5.18 2.03
CA GLY A 87 -6.19 5.48 2.15
C GLY A 87 -6.49 6.75 2.94
N SER A 88 -5.77 7.03 4.04
CA SER A 88 -5.98 8.27 4.79
C SER A 88 -5.54 9.51 4.02
N LEU A 89 -4.44 9.41 3.25
CA LEU A 89 -3.96 10.50 2.40
C LEU A 89 -4.90 10.76 1.21
N TYR A 90 -5.46 9.72 0.58
CA TYR A 90 -6.51 9.90 -0.41
C TYR A 90 -7.74 10.58 0.18
N ALA A 91 -8.21 10.09 1.33
CA ALA A 91 -9.36 10.66 2.02
C ALA A 91 -9.10 12.13 2.42
N LEU A 92 -7.89 12.46 2.89
CA LEU A 92 -7.46 13.83 3.11
C LEU A 92 -7.56 14.68 1.85
N CYS A 93 -7.07 14.17 0.70
CA CYS A 93 -7.13 14.90 -0.56
C CYS A 93 -8.57 15.17 -1.02
N PHE A 94 -9.46 14.19 -0.89
CA PHE A 94 -10.87 14.30 -1.33
C PHE A 94 -11.74 15.11 -0.38
N THR A 95 -11.57 14.98 0.94
CA THR A 95 -12.44 15.59 1.95
C THR A 95 -11.89 16.91 2.51
N GLY A 96 -10.56 17.07 2.45
CA GLY A 96 -9.85 18.17 3.10
C GLY A 96 -9.80 18.16 4.62
N ILE A 97 -10.19 17.07 5.25
CA ILE A 97 -10.10 16.90 6.70
C ILE A 97 -8.63 16.63 7.08
N THR A 98 -7.90 17.68 7.48
CA THR A 98 -6.45 17.62 7.79
C THR A 98 -6.07 16.62 8.87
N LYS A 99 -6.99 16.34 9.82
CA LYS A 99 -6.79 15.33 10.87
C LYS A 99 -6.54 13.93 10.34
N LEU A 100 -6.99 13.60 9.12
CA LEU A 100 -6.72 12.31 8.49
C LEU A 100 -5.23 12.12 8.19
N GLY A 101 -4.47 13.21 7.99
CA GLY A 101 -3.02 13.15 7.84
C GLY A 101 -2.31 12.57 9.07
N ALA A 102 -2.86 12.78 10.28
CA ALA A 102 -2.32 12.23 11.52
C ALA A 102 -2.51 10.71 11.66
N VAL A 103 -3.34 10.09 10.82
CA VAL A 103 -3.53 8.64 10.75
C VAL A 103 -2.43 7.96 9.92
N ALA A 104 -1.85 8.68 8.95
CA ALA A 104 -0.84 8.13 8.04
C ALA A 104 0.38 7.53 8.78
N PRO A 105 0.94 8.14 9.85
CA PRO A 105 2.05 7.54 10.61
C PRO A 105 1.77 6.13 11.12
N ILE A 106 0.53 5.82 11.54
CA ILE A 106 0.14 4.47 11.99
C ILE A 106 0.27 3.47 10.83
N GLY A 107 -0.22 3.85 9.64
CA GLY A 107 -0.04 3.06 8.44
C GLY A 107 1.43 2.91 8.07
N GLY A 108 2.23 3.97 8.20
CA GLY A 108 3.68 3.94 7.95
C GLY A 108 4.42 2.96 8.85
N LEU A 109 4.02 2.86 10.13
CA LEU A 109 4.56 1.87 11.07
C LEU A 109 4.22 0.44 10.64
N LEU A 110 3.01 0.20 10.13
CA LEU A 110 2.64 -1.12 9.58
C LEU A 110 3.47 -1.45 8.34
N LEU A 111 3.68 -0.48 7.45
CA LEU A 111 4.52 -0.65 6.26
C LEU A 111 5.96 -1.01 6.64
N LEU A 112 6.54 -0.28 7.60
CA LEU A 112 7.87 -0.54 8.15
C LEU A 112 7.96 -1.92 8.84
N ALA A 113 6.99 -2.25 9.69
CA ALA A 113 6.92 -3.54 10.36
C ALA A 113 6.84 -4.70 9.34
N GLY A 114 6.16 -4.50 8.21
CA GLY A 114 6.15 -5.47 7.12
C GLY A 114 7.53 -5.71 6.54
N TRP A 115 8.33 -4.67 6.28
CA TRP A 115 9.72 -4.84 5.83
C TRP A 115 10.59 -5.57 6.85
N LEU A 116 10.45 -5.26 8.14
CA LEU A 116 11.15 -6.01 9.20
C LEU A 116 10.70 -7.48 9.24
N SER A 117 9.40 -7.73 9.05
CA SER A 117 8.85 -9.08 8.95
C SER A 117 9.42 -9.86 7.77
N VAL A 118 9.73 -9.22 6.62
CA VAL A 118 10.41 -9.87 5.49
C VAL A 118 11.78 -10.39 5.93
N ILE A 119 12.59 -9.56 6.59
CA ILE A 119 13.93 -9.97 7.08
C ILE A 119 13.83 -11.24 7.94
N LEU A 120 12.83 -11.31 8.82
CA LEU A 120 12.62 -12.49 9.67
C LEU A 120 12.14 -13.71 8.87
N ALA A 121 11.25 -13.51 7.89
CA ALA A 121 10.75 -14.59 7.04
C ALA A 121 11.85 -15.19 6.15
N LEU A 122 12.76 -14.37 5.65
CA LEU A 122 13.87 -14.79 4.79
C LEU A 122 14.94 -15.63 5.51
N ARG A 123 14.94 -15.72 6.85
CA ARG A 123 15.83 -16.65 7.60
C ARG A 123 15.57 -18.13 7.28
N LYS A 124 14.47 -18.43 6.60
CA LYS A 124 14.08 -19.79 6.17
C LYS A 124 14.43 -20.11 4.72
N LEU A 125 15.06 -19.18 3.99
CA LEU A 125 15.57 -19.45 2.65
C LEU A 125 16.67 -20.51 2.70
#